data_AF-E1QUV6-F1
#
_entry.id   AF-E1QUV6-F1
#
_cell.length_a   1.000
_cell.length_b   1.000
_cell.length_c   1.000
_cell.angle_alpha   90.00
_cell.angle_beta   90.00
_cell.angle_gamma   90.00
#
_symmetry.space_group_name_H-M   'P 1'
#
loop_
_entity.id
_entity.type
_entity.pdbx_description
1 polymer ?
#
loop_
_entity_poly.entity_id
_entity_poly.type
_entity_poly.pdbx_seq_one_letter_code
_entity_poly.pdbx_strand_id
1 'polypeptide(L)'
;MGPDPISLVNTARRDLQTLVNLVSNYERTKDVTILSNIVKLSLSIYDNAINAFLAVKGIRVKDPEHMSQVAHDFIPSEVASADLRDFLIKCLSQTDCNDDYISARIGELGRLVDYVHSVSTHSAIHRGL
;
A
#
# COMPACT_ATOMS: atom_id res chain seq x y z
N MET A 1 14.97 1.68 17.48
CA MET A 1 13.69 0.93 17.38
C MET A 1 13.11 1.22 16.01
N GLY A 2 12.68 0.20 15.26
CA GLY A 2 11.99 0.42 13.98
C GLY A 2 10.61 1.06 14.20
N PRO A 3 9.98 1.61 13.16
CA PRO A 3 8.64 2.19 13.26
C PRO A 3 7.64 1.15 13.78
N ASP A 4 6.75 1.59 14.67
CA ASP A 4 5.68 0.74 15.22
C ASP A 4 4.73 0.27 14.10
N PRO A 5 4.55 -1.04 13.90
CA PRO A 5 3.69 -1.57 12.84
C PRO A 5 2.23 -1.09 12.95
N ILE A 6 1.72 -0.89 14.17
CA ILE A 6 0.34 -0.41 14.36
C ILE A 6 0.20 1.03 13.86
N SER A 7 1.16 1.89 14.20
CA SER A 7 1.23 3.28 13.70
C SER A 7 1.31 3.34 12.16
N LEU A 8 2.14 2.48 11.54
CA LEU A 8 2.27 2.40 10.08
C LEU A 8 0.96 2.00 9.40
N VAL A 9 0.29 0.96 9.91
CA VAL A 9 -1.02 0.52 9.36
C VAL A 9 -2.08 1.59 9.54
N ASN A 10 -2.15 2.22 10.71
CA ASN A 10 -3.14 3.28 10.95
C ASN A 10 -2.93 4.49 10.05
N THR A 11 -1.67 4.81 9.73
CA THR A 11 -1.32 5.82 8.74
C THR A 11 -1.80 5.39 7.35
N ALA A 12 -1.50 4.16 6.92
CA ALA A 12 -1.96 3.63 5.64
C ALA A 12 -3.50 3.61 5.50
N ARG A 13 -4.23 3.30 6.58
CA ARG A 13 -5.72 3.35 6.60
C ARG A 13 -6.25 4.78 6.44
N ARG A 14 -5.65 5.76 7.13
CA ARG A 14 -6.03 7.17 6.99
C ARG A 14 -5.74 7.68 5.59
N ASP A 15 -4.59 7.34 5.05
CA ASP A 15 -4.17 7.73 3.71
C ASP A 15 -5.05 7.07 2.64
N LEU A 16 -5.51 5.84 2.84
CA LEU A 16 -6.47 5.18 1.96
C LEU A 16 -7.80 5.96 1.87
N GLN A 17 -8.28 6.51 2.98
CA GLN A 17 -9.47 7.38 2.96
C GLN A 17 -9.23 8.66 2.15
N THR A 18 -8.05 9.26 2.28
CA THR A 18 -7.63 10.42 1.47
C THR A 18 -7.54 10.05 -0.01
N LEU A 19 -7.00 8.86 -0.33
CA LEU A 19 -6.87 8.34 -1.69
C LEU A 19 -8.25 8.20 -2.37
N VAL A 20 -9.23 7.63 -1.68
CA VAL A 20 -10.61 7.50 -2.18
C VAL A 20 -11.20 8.86 -2.55
N ASN A 21 -10.97 9.88 -1.73
CA ASN A 21 -11.45 11.23 -2.01
C ASN A 21 -10.74 11.85 -3.23
N LEU A 22 -9.43 11.65 -3.36
CA LEU A 22 -8.67 12.12 -4.53
C LEU A 22 -9.15 11.45 -5.82
N VAL A 23 -9.43 10.16 -5.78
CA VAL A 23 -9.94 9.39 -6.93
C VAL A 23 -11.30 9.91 -7.36
N SER A 24 -12.21 10.12 -6.41
CA SER A 24 -13.52 10.70 -6.71
C SER A 24 -13.40 12.11 -7.31
N ASN A 25 -12.46 12.92 -6.82
CA ASN A 25 -12.19 14.24 -7.39
C ASN A 25 -11.62 14.13 -8.82
N TYR A 26 -10.70 13.20 -9.04
CA TYR A 26 -10.11 12.94 -10.35
C TYR A 26 -11.16 12.48 -11.38
N GLU A 27 -12.03 11.54 -11.01
CA GLU A 27 -13.10 11.05 -11.89
C GLU A 27 -14.00 12.18 -12.40
N ARG A 28 -14.21 13.22 -11.57
CA ARG A 28 -15.02 14.39 -11.89
C ARG A 28 -14.29 15.44 -12.73
N THR A 29 -13.01 15.67 -12.45
CA THR A 29 -12.24 16.80 -13.00
C THR A 29 -11.33 16.40 -14.16
N LYS A 30 -10.89 15.15 -14.20
CA LYS A 30 -9.85 14.62 -15.09
C LYS A 30 -8.54 15.42 -15.02
N ASP A 31 -8.24 15.99 -13.85
CA ASP A 31 -7.03 16.76 -13.60
C ASP A 31 -5.82 15.84 -13.39
N VAL A 32 -4.89 15.88 -14.34
CA VAL A 32 -3.64 15.10 -14.34
C VAL A 32 -2.74 15.36 -13.11
N THR A 33 -2.85 16.52 -12.47
CA THR A 33 -2.12 16.80 -11.23
C THR A 33 -2.70 16.01 -10.05
N ILE A 34 -4.01 15.80 -10.02
CA ILE A 34 -4.67 14.92 -9.06
C ILE A 34 -4.25 13.47 -9.31
N LEU A 35 -4.14 13.04 -10.56
CA LEU A 35 -3.64 11.71 -10.91
C LEU A 35 -2.25 11.45 -10.33
N SER A 36 -1.32 12.42 -10.47
CA SER A 36 0.01 12.31 -9.88
C SER A 36 -0.03 12.16 -8.35
N ASN A 37 -0.92 12.89 -7.68
CA ASN A 37 -1.09 12.81 -6.23
C ASN A 37 -1.68 11.45 -5.81
N ILE A 38 -2.63 10.91 -6.57
CA ILE A 38 -3.19 9.56 -6.36
C ILE A 38 -2.07 8.51 -6.42
N VAL A 39 -1.21 8.55 -7.44
CA VAL A 39 -0.11 7.57 -7.58
C VAL A 39 0.89 7.69 -6.44
N LYS A 40 1.32 8.90 -6.09
CA LYS A 40 2.27 9.13 -4.97
C LYS A 40 1.71 8.61 -3.65
N LEU A 41 0.45 8.92 -3.36
CA LEU A 41 -0.21 8.48 -2.14
C LEU A 41 -0.41 6.96 -2.13
N SER A 42 -0.79 6.38 -3.26
CA SER A 42 -0.91 4.93 -3.44
C SER A 42 0.40 4.19 -3.13
N LEU A 43 1.53 4.70 -3.64
CA LEU A 43 2.84 4.12 -3.37
C LEU A 43 3.23 4.24 -1.88
N SER A 44 2.96 5.39 -1.26
CA SER A 44 3.18 5.59 0.18
C SER A 44 2.35 4.62 1.03
N ILE A 45 1.07 4.42 0.69
CA ILE A 45 0.19 3.45 1.36
C ILE A 45 0.74 2.03 1.22
N TYR A 46 1.14 1.65 0.00
CA TYR A 46 1.73 0.35 -0.27
C TYR A 46 2.98 0.11 0.59
N ASP A 47 3.96 1.03 0.52
CA ASP A 47 5.23 0.88 1.23
C ASP A 47 5.00 0.85 2.75
N ASN A 48 4.09 1.66 3.29
CA ASN A 48 3.73 1.60 4.71
C ASN A 48 3.10 0.26 5.11
N ALA A 49 2.20 -0.29 4.29
CA ALA A 49 1.58 -1.58 4.55
C ALA A 49 2.61 -2.73 4.51
N ILE A 50 3.50 -2.75 3.51
CA ILE A 50 4.58 -3.75 3.41
C ILE A 50 5.54 -3.64 4.59
N ASN A 51 5.98 -2.43 4.95
CA ASN A 51 6.85 -2.19 6.09
C ASN A 51 6.21 -2.70 7.40
N ALA A 52 4.93 -2.39 7.61
CA ALA A 52 4.21 -2.84 8.79
C ALA A 52 4.09 -4.37 8.82
N PHE A 53 3.75 -5.00 7.69
CA PHE A 53 3.65 -6.45 7.59
C PHE A 53 4.96 -7.15 7.96
N LEU A 54 6.08 -6.73 7.36
CA LEU A 54 7.40 -7.29 7.65
C LEU A 54 7.78 -7.10 9.12
N ALA A 55 7.48 -5.93 9.69
CA ALA A 55 7.71 -5.66 11.12
C ALA A 55 6.88 -6.58 12.03
N VAL A 56 5.60 -6.84 11.71
CA VAL A 56 4.75 -7.80 12.45
C VAL A 56 5.33 -9.21 12.40
N LYS A 57 5.80 -9.63 11.21
CA LYS A 57 6.45 -10.93 11.01
C LYS A 57 7.85 -11.00 11.63
N GLY A 58 8.43 -9.88 12.06
CA GLY A 58 9.79 -9.83 12.61
C GLY A 58 10.87 -10.00 11.54
N ILE A 59 10.53 -9.80 10.26
CA ILE A 59 11.43 -9.94 9.12
C ILE A 59 12.16 -8.61 8.91
N ARG A 60 13.49 -8.68 8.82
CA ARG A 60 14.33 -7.52 8.48
C ARG A 60 14.94 -7.72 7.10
N VAL A 61 14.56 -6.85 6.18
CA VAL A 61 15.13 -6.80 4.83
C VAL A 61 16.10 -5.62 4.79
N LYS A 62 17.35 -5.86 4.38
CA LYS A 62 18.38 -4.81 4.31
C LYS A 62 18.24 -3.95 3.05
N ASP A 63 17.71 -4.52 1.99
CA ASP A 63 17.55 -3.87 0.70
C ASP A 63 16.08 -3.46 0.49
N PRO A 64 15.78 -2.15 0.45
CA PRO A 64 14.44 -1.63 0.18
C PRO A 64 13.82 -2.16 -1.12
N GLU A 65 14.63 -2.46 -2.13
CA GLU A 65 14.14 -2.95 -3.43
C GLU A 65 13.56 -4.37 -3.33
N HIS A 66 14.06 -5.18 -2.39
CA HIS A 66 13.62 -6.55 -2.18
C HIS A 66 12.49 -6.68 -1.15
N MET A 67 12.12 -5.61 -0.45
CA MET A 67 11.08 -5.64 0.61
C MET A 67 9.74 -6.14 0.08
N SER A 68 9.36 -5.66 -1.11
CA SER A 68 8.12 -6.06 -1.78
C SER A 68 8.12 -7.56 -2.06
N GLN A 69 9.18 -8.07 -2.69
CA GLN A 69 9.30 -9.49 -3.03
C GLN A 69 9.22 -10.38 -1.80
N VAL A 70 10.00 -10.06 -0.76
CA VAL A 70 10.00 -10.83 0.50
C VAL A 70 8.63 -10.81 1.17
N ALA A 71 7.91 -9.69 1.14
CA ALA A 71 6.57 -9.64 1.72
C ALA A 71 5.56 -10.50 0.94
N HIS A 72 5.66 -10.51 -0.39
CA HIS A 72 4.80 -11.32 -1.28
C HIS A 72 5.04 -12.83 -1.21
N ASP A 73 6.14 -13.28 -0.60
CA ASP A 73 6.30 -14.71 -0.23
C ASP A 73 5.31 -15.14 0.87
N PHE A 74 4.71 -14.18 1.59
CA PHE A 74 3.78 -14.45 2.71
C PHE A 74 2.41 -13.78 2.57
N ILE A 75 2.27 -12.80 1.68
CA ILE A 75 1.00 -12.15 1.38
C ILE A 75 0.33 -12.95 0.25
N PRO A 76 -0.90 -13.45 0.44
CA PRO A 76 -1.61 -14.16 -0.61
C PRO A 76 -1.83 -13.27 -1.83
N SER A 77 -1.68 -13.80 -3.04
CA SER A 77 -1.76 -13.02 -4.29
C SER A 77 -3.15 -12.43 -4.55
N GLU A 78 -4.20 -13.01 -3.95
CA GLU A 78 -5.56 -12.46 -3.95
C GLU A 78 -5.70 -11.16 -3.12
N VAL A 79 -4.81 -10.96 -2.14
CA VAL A 79 -4.79 -9.75 -1.31
C VAL A 79 -4.16 -8.61 -2.09
N ALA A 80 -2.97 -8.82 -2.65
CA ALA A 80 -2.26 -7.85 -3.46
C ALA A 80 -1.35 -8.55 -4.46
N SER A 81 -1.29 -8.03 -5.69
CA SER A 81 -0.36 -8.56 -6.68
C SER A 81 1.08 -8.11 -6.39
N ALA A 82 2.05 -8.96 -6.70
CA ALA A 82 3.48 -8.67 -6.56
C ALA A 82 3.95 -7.52 -7.47
N ASP A 83 3.25 -7.29 -8.58
CA ASP A 83 3.56 -6.22 -9.56
C ASP A 83 2.99 -4.84 -9.17
N LEU A 84 2.19 -4.75 -8.11
CA LEU A 84 1.47 -3.52 -7.75
C LEU A 84 2.42 -2.35 -7.49
N ARG A 85 3.52 -2.60 -6.77
CA ARG A 85 4.53 -1.56 -6.49
C ARG A 85 5.19 -1.05 -7.77
N ASP A 86 5.61 -1.97 -8.64
CA ASP A 86 6.30 -1.64 -9.88
C ASP A 86 5.37 -0.89 -10.84
N PHE A 87 4.09 -1.27 -10.88
CA PHE A 87 3.06 -0.53 -11.59
C PHE A 87 2.97 0.92 -11.09
N LEU A 88 2.88 1.14 -9.77
CA LEU A 88 2.81 2.49 -9.18
C LEU A 88 4.07 3.32 -9.48
N ILE A 89 5.25 2.71 -9.46
CA ILE A 89 6.51 3.38 -9.81
C ILE A 89 6.54 3.78 -11.30
N LYS A 90 6.13 2.88 -12.21
CA LYS A 90 6.01 3.20 -13.64
C LYS A 90 4.98 4.29 -13.90
N CYS A 91 3.92 4.33 -13.11
CA CYS A 91 2.94 5.41 -13.16
C CYS A 91 3.54 6.78 -12.79
N LEU A 92 4.51 6.83 -11.87
CA LEU A 92 5.21 8.07 -11.52
C LEU A 92 6.10 8.60 -12.65
N SER A 93 6.63 7.73 -13.51
CA SER A 93 7.42 8.13 -14.68
C SER A 93 6.57 8.57 -15.89
N GLN A 94 5.24 8.70 -15.71
CA GLN A 94 4.27 9.18 -16.71
C GLN A 94 4.22 8.39 -18.03
N THR A 95 4.81 7.21 -18.08
CA THR A 95 5.00 6.49 -19.35
C THR A 95 3.81 5.60 -19.72
N ASP A 96 3.08 5.06 -18.73
CA ASP A 96 2.02 4.05 -18.93
C ASP A 96 0.82 4.19 -17.98
N CYS A 97 0.58 5.37 -17.40
CA CYS A 97 -0.45 5.53 -16.37
C CYS A 97 -1.82 5.92 -16.97
N ASN A 98 -2.70 4.94 -17.15
CA ASN A 98 -4.09 5.16 -17.59
C ASN A 98 -5.06 5.04 -16.39
N ASP A 99 -6.02 5.97 -16.33
CA ASP A 99 -7.13 6.10 -15.38
C ASP A 99 -7.80 4.77 -14.99
N ASP A 100 -8.16 3.96 -15.99
CA ASP A 100 -8.91 2.72 -15.80
C ASP A 100 -8.09 1.69 -15.01
N TYR A 101 -6.76 1.73 -15.16
CA TYR A 101 -5.87 0.82 -14.45
C TYR A 101 -5.65 1.24 -13.00
N ILE A 102 -5.54 2.54 -12.71
CA ILE A 102 -5.35 3.01 -11.33
C ILE A 102 -6.55 2.65 -10.44
N SER A 103 -7.77 2.84 -10.94
CA SER A 103 -9.00 2.58 -10.17
C SER A 103 -9.11 1.11 -9.75
N ALA A 104 -8.78 0.18 -10.65
CA ALA A 104 -8.73 -1.26 -10.32
C ALA A 104 -7.65 -1.58 -9.27
N ARG A 105 -6.48 -0.94 -9.36
CA ARG A 105 -5.34 -1.17 -8.44
C ARG A 105 -5.55 -0.55 -7.05
N ILE A 106 -6.41 0.45 -6.90
CA ILE A 106 -6.82 0.98 -5.58
C ILE A 106 -7.60 -0.07 -4.77
N GLY A 107 -8.40 -0.90 -5.43
CA GLY A 107 -9.08 -2.02 -4.77
C GLY A 107 -8.09 -3.04 -4.17
N GLU A 108 -6.96 -3.28 -4.83
CA GLU A 108 -5.87 -4.11 -4.29
C GLU A 108 -5.19 -3.45 -3.08
N LEU A 109 -4.96 -2.13 -3.10
CA LEU A 109 -4.42 -1.40 -1.95
C LEU A 109 -5.32 -1.50 -0.72
N GLY A 110 -6.64 -1.40 -0.91
CA GLY A 110 -7.59 -1.58 0.19
C GLY A 110 -7.48 -2.96 0.83
N ARG A 111 -7.50 -4.02 0.02
CA ARG A 111 -7.33 -5.40 0.50
C ARG A 111 -6.00 -5.61 1.22
N LEU A 112 -4.90 -5.05 0.70
CA LEU A 112 -3.59 -5.10 1.34
C LEU A 112 -3.62 -4.47 2.74
N VAL A 113 -4.11 -3.24 2.83
CA VAL A 113 -4.17 -2.50 4.11
C VAL A 113 -5.04 -3.23 5.13
N ASP A 114 -6.20 -3.74 4.72
CA ASP A 114 -7.10 -4.49 5.60
C ASP A 114 -6.49 -5.81 6.07
N TYR A 115 -5.80 -6.54 5.17
CA TYR A 115 -5.08 -7.75 5.52
C TYR A 115 -3.96 -7.48 6.53
N VAL A 116 -3.10 -6.49 6.27
CA VAL A 116 -2.01 -6.13 7.17
C VAL A 116 -2.54 -5.63 8.50
N HIS A 117 -3.66 -4.89 8.52
CA HIS A 117 -4.33 -4.50 9.75
C HIS A 117 -4.83 -5.70 10.56
N SER A 118 -5.47 -6.68 9.91
CA SER A 118 -5.91 -7.92 10.55
C SER A 118 -4.74 -8.69 11.16
N VAL A 119 -3.64 -8.85 10.41
CA VAL A 119 -2.42 -9.52 10.88
C VAL A 119 -1.76 -8.76 12.04
N SER A 120 -1.71 -7.43 11.96
CA SER A 120 -1.12 -6.57 13.00
C SER A 120 -1.92 -6.64 14.30
N THR A 121 -3.24 -6.54 14.22
CA THR A 121 -4.13 -6.60 15.38
C THR A 121 -4.14 -7.99 16.02
N HIS A 122 -4.18 -9.05 15.22
CA HIS A 122 -4.07 -10.42 15.71
C HIS A 122 -2.73 -10.66 16.42
N SER A 123 -1.61 -10.20 15.84
CA SER A 123 -0.30 -10.29 16.49
C SER A 123 -0.25 -9.48 17.79
N ALA A 124 -0.88 -8.31 17.86
CA ALA A 124 -0.91 -7.49 19.07
C ALA A 124 -1.69 -8.17 20.21
N ILE A 125 -2.83 -8.81 19.88
CA ILE A 125 -3.63 -9.58 20.84
C ILE A 125 -2.85 -10.80 21.36
N HIS A 126 -2.19 -11.55 20.47
CA HIS A 126 -1.49 -12.79 20.86
C HIS A 126 -0.12 -12.58 21.49
N ARG A 127 0.57 -11.48 21.19
CA ARG A 127 1.86 -11.14 21.82
C ARG A 127 1.72 -10.29 23.08
N GLY A 128 0.49 -9.98 23.50
CA GLY A 128 0.21 -9.19 24.69
C GLY A 128 0.61 -7.73 24.50
N LEU A 129 -0.32 -6.93 23.98
CA LEU A 129 -0.55 -5.60 24.57
C LEU A 129 -1.14 -5.79 25.97
#